data_AF-A0A949KI66-F1
#
_entry.id   AF-A0A949KI66-F1
#
_cell.length_a   1.000
_cell.length_b   1.000
_cell.length_c   1.000
_cell.angle_alpha   90.00
_cell.angle_beta   90.00
_cell.angle_gamma   90.00
#
_symmetry.space_group_name_H-M   'P 1'
#
loop_
_entity.id
_entity.type
_entity.pdbx_description
1 polymer ?
#
loop_
_entity_poly.entity_id
_entity_poly.type
_entity_poly.pdbx_seq_one_letter_code
_entity_poly.pdbx_strand_id
1 'polypeptide(L)' 'MTKHADWPPGKLLEIRMSGCVLILGEQELLSLLAQDQALWQAALQRGKAVRRREQTAKRQATRR' A
#
# COMPACT_ATOMS: atom_id res chain seq x y z
N MET A 1 6.88 14.04 -24.86
CA MET A 1 6.30 14.88 -23.79
C MET A 1 5.10 14.17 -23.21
N THR A 2 5.30 13.30 -22.23
CA THR A 2 4.21 12.66 -21.48
C THR A 2 3.55 13.75 -20.64
N LYS A 3 2.36 14.17 -21.06
CA LYS A 3 1.50 15.07 -20.29
C LYS A 3 1.10 14.33 -19.02
N HIS A 4 1.72 14.64 -17.88
CA HIS A 4 1.11 14.36 -16.57
C HIS A 4 0.03 15.42 -16.34
N ALA A 5 -1.01 15.36 -17.17
CA ALA A 5 -2.17 16.22 -17.08
C ALA A 5 -3.15 15.58 -16.10
N ASP A 6 -3.59 16.41 -15.15
CA ASP A 6 -4.67 16.20 -14.20
C ASP A 6 -4.38 15.17 -13.10
N TRP A 7 -3.87 15.70 -11.98
CA TRP A 7 -3.97 15.07 -10.68
C TRP A 7 -5.42 14.70 -10.41
N PRO A 8 -5.77 13.41 -10.32
CA PRO A 8 -7.15 13.03 -10.13
C PRO A 8 -7.63 13.55 -8.77
N PRO A 9 -8.81 14.19 -8.68
CA PRO A 9 -9.41 14.52 -7.40
C PRO A 9 -9.65 13.20 -6.65
N GLY A 10 -8.87 12.94 -5.61
CA GLY A 10 -8.89 11.64 -4.94
C GLY A 10 -7.81 11.48 -3.89
N LYS A 11 -7.85 10.36 -3.19
CA LYS A 11 -6.87 10.01 -2.15
C LYS A 11 -5.56 9.58 -2.81
N LEU A 12 -4.48 10.14 -2.29
CA LEU A 12 -3.12 9.83 -2.71
C LEU A 12 -2.49 8.86 -1.73
N LEU A 13 -1.63 8.02 -2.28
CA LEU A 13 -0.88 7.02 -1.56
C LEU A 13 0.60 7.34 -1.72
N GLU A 14 1.26 7.60 -0.60
CA GLU A 14 2.69 7.79 -0.53
C GLU A 14 3.36 6.46 -0.21
N ILE A 15 4.26 6.01 -1.08
CA ILE A 15 5.04 4.79 -0.93
C ILE A 15 6.51 5.18 -0.84
N ARG A 16 7.09 5.04 0.35
CA ARG A 16 8.51 5.33 0.59
C ARG A 16 9.35 4.10 0.32
N MET A 17 10.33 4.24 -0.57
CA MET A 17 11.29 3.20 -0.93
C MET A 17 12.71 3.68 -0.65
N SER A 18 13.67 2.77 -0.69
CA SER A 18 15.08 3.14 -0.57
C SER A 18 15.46 4.02 -1.77
N GLY A 19 15.81 5.29 -1.51
CA GLY A 19 16.27 6.24 -2.53
C GLY A 19 15.19 7.01 -3.29
N CYS A 20 13.90 6.73 -3.09
CA CYS A 20 12.82 7.49 -3.74
C CYS A 20 11.48 7.43 -2.99
N VAL A 21 10.60 8.39 -3.32
CA VAL A 21 9.21 8.43 -2.86
C VAL A 21 8.31 8.35 -4.09
N LEU A 22 7.44 7.35 -4.11
CA LEU A 22 6.44 7.18 -5.15
C LEU A 22 5.10 7.69 -4.64
N ILE A 23 4.47 8.60 -5.40
CA ILE A 23 3.12 9.10 -5.13
C ILE A 23 2.20 8.56 -6.22
N LEU A 24 1.13 7.88 -5.82
CA LEU A 24 0.13 7.33 -6.73
C LEU A 24 -1.28 7.69 -6.25
N GLY A 25 -2.20 7.90 -7.17
CA GLY A 25 -3.62 7.81 -6.90
C GLY A 25 -4.06 6.37 -6.66
N GLU A 26 -5.19 6.19 -5.97
CA GLU A 26 -5.76 4.86 -5.72
C GLU A 26 -6.05 4.09 -7.01
N GLN A 27 -6.60 4.75 -8.04
CA GLN A 27 -6.90 4.13 -9.33
C GLN A 27 -5.64 3.73 -10.12
N GLU A 28 -4.58 4.54 -10.04
CA GLU A 28 -3.30 4.24 -10.67
C GLU A 28 -2.66 3.02 -10.02
N LEU A 29 -2.69 2.96 -8.68
CA LEU A 29 -2.19 1.81 -7.95
C LEU A 29 -2.98 0.55 -8.29
N LEU A 30 -4.32 0.60 -8.30
CA LEU A 30 -5.15 -0.54 -8.69
C LEU A 30 -4.85 -1.01 -10.12
N SER A 31 -4.66 -0.08 -11.05
CA SER A 31 -4.31 -0.41 -12.45
C SER A 31 -2.94 -1.06 -12.56
N LEU A 32 -1.94 -0.60 -11.80
CA LEU A 32 -0.61 -1.22 -11.74
C LEU A 32 -0.67 -2.62 -11.14
N LEU A 33 -1.40 -2.80 -10.05
CA LEU A 33 -1.53 -4.09 -9.37
C LEU A 33 -2.31 -5.12 -10.18
N ALA A 34 -3.22 -4.67 -11.06
CA ALA A 34 -3.95 -5.56 -11.95
C ALA A 34 -3.06 -6.30 -12.97
N GLN A 35 -1.84 -5.80 -13.24
CA GLN A 35 -0.91 -6.44 -14.18
C GLN A 35 -0.31 -7.74 -13.62
N ASP A 36 -0.19 -7.88 -12.30
CA ASP A 36 0.31 -9.08 -11.65
C ASP A 36 -0.54 -9.42 -10.40
N GLN A 37 -1.56 -10.23 -10.65
CA GLN A 37 -2.50 -10.64 -9.62
C GLN A 37 -1.85 -11.52 -8.54
N ALA A 38 -0.82 -12.30 -8.89
CA ALA A 38 -0.14 -13.16 -7.93
C ALA A 38 0.69 -12.34 -6.93
N LEU A 39 1.42 -11.34 -7.43
CA LEU A 39 2.15 -10.39 -6.59
C LEU A 39 1.21 -9.63 -5.65
N TRP A 40 0.05 -9.20 -6.16
CA TRP A 40 -0.98 -8.53 -5.36
C TRP A 40 -1.52 -9.39 -4.22
N GLN A 41 -1.91 -10.63 -4.52
CA GLN A 41 -2.41 -11.57 -3.51
C GLN A 41 -1.37 -11.81 -2.41
N ALA A 42 -0.10 -11.98 -2.78
CA ALA A 42 0.98 -12.14 -1.82
C ALA A 42 1.15 -10.90 -0.92
N ALA A 43 1.04 -9.70 -1.49
CA ALA A 43 1.09 -8.44 -0.72
C ALA A 43 -0.04 -8.34 0.30
N LEU A 44 -1.27 -8.71 -0.07
CA LEU A 44 -2.42 -8.73 0.84
C LEU A 44 -2.22 -9.69 2.02
N GLN A 45 -1.66 -10.87 1.77
CA GLN A 45 -1.38 -11.84 2.84
C GLN A 45 -0.33 -11.30 3.83
N ARG A 46 0.74 -10.67 3.32
CA ARG A 46 1.75 -10.01 4.15
C ARG A 46 1.11 -8.92 5.03
N GLY A 47 0.26 -8.08 4.45
CA GLY A 47 -0.45 -7.02 5.19
C GLY A 47 -1.31 -7.56 6.34
N LYS A 48 -2.05 -8.64 6.11
CA LYS A 48 -2.83 -9.32 7.17
C LYS A 48 -1.94 -9.84 8.29
N ALA A 49 -0.81 -10.46 7.97
CA ALA A 49 0.11 -10.98 8.96
C ALA A 49 0.70 -9.87 9.85
N VAL A 50 1.11 -8.74 9.24
CA VAL A 50 1.61 -7.57 9.98
C VAL A 50 0.54 -7.03 10.94
N ARG A 51 -0.68 -6.77 10.45
CA ARG A 51 -1.77 -6.27 11.30
C ARG A 51 -2.13 -7.22 12.44
N ARG A 52 -2.11 -8.53 12.20
CA ARG A 52 -2.33 -9.53 13.26
C ARG A 52 -1.24 -9.49 14.32
N ARG A 53 0.03 -9.35 13.92
CA ARG A 53 1.16 -9.20 14.86
C ARG A 53 1.00 -7.94 15.70
N GLU A 54 0.69 -6.81 15.09
CA GLU A 54 0.43 -5.54 15.80
C GLU A 54 -0.72 -5.67 16.79
N GLN A 55 -1.82 -6.32 16.39
CA GLN A 55 -2.98 -6.53 17.27
C GLN A 55 -2.62 -7.41 18.47
N THR A 56 -1.86 -8.49 18.24
CA THR A 56 -1.39 -9.37 19.32
C THR A 56 -0.44 -8.64 20.27
N ALA A 57 0.49 -7.84 19.74
CA ALA A 57 1.41 -7.03 20.54
C ALA A 57 0.64 -6.02 21.42
N LYS A 58 -0.37 -5.34 20.86
CA LYS A 58 -1.26 -4.43 21.61
C LYS A 58 -1.98 -5.15 22.75
N ARG A 59 -2.55 -6.33 22.49
CA ARG A 59 -3.23 -7.14 23.52
C ARG A 59 -2.29 -7.57 24.64
N GLN A 60 -1.05 -7.93 24.32
CA GLN A 60 -0.04 -8.32 25.31
C GLN A 60 0.42 -7.12 26.15
N ALA A 61 0.54 -5.94 25.56
CA ALA A 61 0.89 -4.71 26.27
C ALA A 61 -0.20 -4.26 27.26
N THR A 62 -1.48 -4.41 26.91
CA THR A 62 -2.61 -4.06 27.82
C THR A 62 -2.78 -5.05 28.97
N ARG A 63 -2.22 -6.26 28.88
CA ARG A 63 -2.38 -7.32 29.88
C ARG A 63 -1.25 -7.36 30.92
N ARG A 64 -0.21 -6.52 30.75
CA ARG A 64 0.83 -6.25 31.75
C ARG A 64 0.48 -4.97 32.50
#